data_AF-A0A3M1CSH3-F1
#
_entry.id   AF-A0A3M1CSH3-F1
#
_cell.length_a   1.000
_cell.length_b   1.000
_cell.length_c   1.000
_cell.angle_alpha   90.00
_cell.angle_beta   90.00
_cell.angle_gamma   90.00
#
_symmetry.space_group_name_H-M   'P 1'
#
loop_
_entity.id
_entity.type
_entity.pdbx_description
1 polymer ?
#
loop_
_entity_poly.entity_id
_entity_poly.type
_entity_poly.pdbx_seq_one_letter_code
_entity_poly.pdbx_strand_id
1 'polypeptide(L)'
;MDTVVFVDPKAIDFFTNEMLLAKIDTEKDSALSKQYAISALPTSVMFGPDGKEIDRIVGYEPTDQFLAQLRDYQQGKGTLADLLNRVKENDDRALYFDIADKYKYRGGSDEAKSWYEKIIAAGSPTDSLSGEARLALADMYYRAKEYDKAMETFRAVKKDFGPGYFGETADIYCAVIYNRKGDTANAIDAFKQFVKDYPNSEDVEYAQQQIAKLTGTEAASKNN
;
A
#
# COMPACT_ATOMS: atom_id res chain seq x y z
N MET A 1 -5.00 16.06 8.97
CA MET A 1 -5.47 15.22 10.10
C MET A 1 -6.81 14.71 9.68
N ASP A 2 -7.06 13.43 9.87
CA ASP A 2 -8.39 12.87 9.63
C ASP A 2 -9.44 13.76 10.31
N THR A 3 -10.37 14.27 9.50
CA THR A 3 -11.46 15.14 9.96
C THR A 3 -12.60 14.36 10.58
N VAL A 4 -12.49 13.03 10.66
CA VAL A 4 -13.51 12.16 11.24
C VAL A 4 -13.07 11.69 12.62
N VAL A 5 -12.01 10.90 12.74
CA VAL A 5 -11.62 10.28 14.02
C VAL A 5 -11.27 11.32 15.09
N PHE A 6 -10.38 12.26 14.79
CA PHE A 6 -9.78 13.13 15.82
C PHE A 6 -10.64 14.31 16.25
N VAL A 7 -11.82 14.46 15.67
CA VAL A 7 -12.84 15.45 16.11
C VAL A 7 -14.04 14.78 16.74
N ASP A 8 -14.10 13.44 16.74
CA ASP A 8 -15.15 12.66 17.37
C ASP A 8 -15.03 12.77 18.90
N PRO A 9 -16.11 13.13 19.63
CA PRO A 9 -16.09 13.20 21.08
C PRO A 9 -15.57 11.94 21.77
N LYS A 10 -15.82 10.74 21.21
CA LYS A 10 -15.31 9.48 21.77
C LYS A 10 -13.78 9.39 21.69
N ALA A 11 -13.20 9.81 20.57
CA ALA A 11 -11.76 9.81 20.41
C ALA A 11 -11.11 10.89 21.28
N ILE A 12 -11.73 12.06 21.39
CA ILE A 12 -11.25 13.14 22.26
C ILE A 12 -11.22 12.66 23.72
N ASP A 13 -12.29 12.01 24.19
CA ASP A 13 -12.35 11.46 25.55
C ASP A 13 -11.28 10.38 25.76
N PHE A 14 -11.14 9.46 24.81
CA PHE A 14 -10.12 8.41 24.84
C PHE A 14 -8.70 8.97 24.95
N PHE A 15 -8.32 9.92 24.09
CA PHE A 15 -6.98 10.52 24.13
C PHE A 15 -6.77 11.51 25.28
N THR A 16 -7.83 12.00 25.90
CA THR A 16 -7.69 12.84 27.10
C THR A 16 -7.39 12.00 28.33
N ASN A 17 -7.96 10.80 28.41
CA ASN A 17 -7.94 9.99 29.62
C ASN A 17 -7.02 8.76 29.57
N GLU A 18 -6.82 8.17 28.38
CA GLU A 18 -6.14 6.87 28.24
C GLU A 18 -4.78 6.96 27.52
N MET A 19 -4.59 7.91 26.58
CA MET A 19 -3.41 7.93 25.71
C MET A 19 -2.94 9.34 25.33
N LEU A 20 -1.65 9.62 25.44
CA LEU A 20 -1.08 10.86 24.90
C LEU A 20 -1.05 10.82 23.36
N LEU A 21 -1.75 11.76 22.73
CA LEU A 21 -1.72 11.93 21.27
C LEU A 21 -0.72 13.03 20.86
N ALA A 22 0.25 12.67 20.02
CA ALA A 22 1.16 13.61 19.38
C ALA A 22 0.90 13.66 17.86
N LYS A 23 0.60 14.85 17.34
CA LYS A 23 0.39 15.08 15.91
C LYS A 23 1.68 15.59 15.26
N ILE A 24 2.15 14.88 14.24
CA ILE A 24 3.35 15.24 13.48
C ILE A 24 2.94 15.55 12.04
N ASP A 25 3.45 16.68 11.52
CA ASP A 25 3.36 17.05 10.12
C ASP A 25 4.61 16.52 9.40
N THR A 26 4.48 15.41 8.69
CA THR A 26 5.60 14.71 8.05
C THR A 26 6.17 15.45 6.85
N GLU A 27 5.44 16.44 6.28
CA GLU A 27 5.98 17.31 5.22
C GLU A 27 6.98 18.31 5.78
N LYS A 28 6.76 18.76 7.02
CA LYS A 28 7.67 19.68 7.73
C LYS A 28 8.77 18.94 8.47
N ASP A 29 8.44 17.80 9.10
CA ASP A 29 9.38 16.99 9.86
C ASP A 29 9.75 15.70 9.13
N SER A 30 10.61 15.86 8.11
CA SER A 30 11.12 14.74 7.33
C SER A 30 12.04 13.81 8.14
N ALA A 31 12.57 14.24 9.29
CA ALA A 31 13.48 13.45 10.11
C ALA A 31 12.70 12.36 10.87
N LEU A 32 11.60 12.73 11.54
CA LEU A 32 10.74 11.75 12.22
C LEU A 32 10.06 10.80 11.22
N SER A 33 9.64 11.31 10.07
CA SER A 33 9.07 10.48 8.99
C SER A 33 10.04 9.38 8.55
N LYS A 34 11.32 9.71 8.36
CA LYS A 34 12.38 8.73 8.05
C LYS A 34 12.68 7.80 9.22
N GLN A 35 12.79 8.34 10.44
CA GLN A 35 13.10 7.57 11.64
C GLN A 35 12.10 6.44 11.89
N TYR A 36 10.80 6.70 11.67
CA TYR A 36 9.74 5.72 11.87
C TYR A 36 9.27 5.00 10.60
N ALA A 37 10.01 5.18 9.50
CA ALA A 37 9.74 4.58 8.19
C ALA A 37 8.31 4.81 7.70
N ILE A 38 7.80 6.04 7.83
CA ILE A 38 6.45 6.38 7.39
C ILE A 38 6.39 6.37 5.86
N SER A 39 5.70 5.36 5.30
CA SER A 39 5.62 5.12 3.84
C SER A 39 4.22 5.34 3.26
N ALA A 40 3.22 5.53 4.11
CA ALA A 40 1.84 5.81 3.75
C ALA A 40 1.21 6.80 4.75
N LEU A 41 0.28 7.63 4.27
CA LEU A 41 -0.43 8.60 5.10
C LEU A 41 -1.95 8.40 4.99
N PRO A 42 -2.70 8.60 6.09
CA PRO A 42 -2.21 8.80 7.45
C PRO A 42 -1.63 7.51 8.05
N THR A 43 -0.70 7.64 8.99
CA THR A 43 -0.21 6.54 9.82
C THR A 43 -0.21 6.98 11.28
N SER A 44 -0.81 6.17 12.15
CA SER A 44 -0.75 6.33 13.61
C SER A 44 0.20 5.28 14.18
N VAL A 45 1.31 5.70 14.78
CA VAL A 45 2.28 4.78 15.42
C VAL A 45 2.05 4.80 16.92
N MET A 46 1.84 3.62 17.50
CA MET A 46 1.59 3.45 18.92
C MET A 46 2.87 3.02 19.63
N PHE A 47 3.21 3.73 20.70
CA PHE A 47 4.37 3.44 21.55
C PHE A 47 3.93 2.99 22.94
N GLY A 48 4.69 2.05 23.51
CA GLY A 48 4.57 1.67 24.91
C GLY A 48 5.24 2.70 25.84
N PRO A 49 5.04 2.58 27.16
CA PRO A 49 5.69 3.44 28.15
C PRO A 49 7.22 3.35 28.14
N ASP A 50 7.78 2.28 27.58
CA ASP A 50 9.21 2.07 27.39
C ASP A 50 9.78 2.77 26.13
N GLY A 51 8.93 3.50 25.40
CA GLY A 51 9.29 4.20 24.17
C GLY A 51 9.46 3.28 22.95
N LYS A 52 9.13 1.98 23.06
CA LYS A 52 9.15 1.07 21.93
C LYS A 52 7.82 1.09 21.20
N GLU A 53 7.90 0.95 19.88
CA GLU A 53 6.71 0.78 19.07
C GLU A 53 6.02 -0.55 19.41
N ILE A 54 4.72 -0.47 19.68
CA ILE A 54 3.83 -1.63 19.84
C ILE A 54 3.34 -2.06 18.45
N ASP A 55 2.58 -1.18 17.79
CA ASP A 55 2.10 -1.37 16.43
C ASP A 55 1.68 -0.04 15.79
N ARG A 56 1.16 -0.10 14.56
CA ARG A 56 0.69 1.05 13.80
C ARG A 56 -0.62 0.76 13.08
N ILE A 57 -1.40 1.81 12.91
CA ILE A 57 -2.62 1.85 12.10
C ILE A 57 -2.31 2.67 10.86
N VAL A 58 -2.52 2.11 9.68
CA VAL A 58 -2.20 2.73 8.41
C VAL A 58 -3.48 2.93 7.60
N GLY A 59 -3.67 4.14 7.09
CA GLY A 59 -4.88 4.52 6.39
C GLY A 59 -5.97 5.04 7.32
N TYR A 60 -7.15 5.23 6.75
CA TYR A 60 -8.33 5.76 7.43
C TYR A 60 -9.23 4.61 7.90
N GLU A 61 -9.72 4.71 9.13
CA GLU A 61 -10.72 3.80 9.69
C GLU A 61 -11.80 4.59 10.42
N PRO A 62 -13.05 4.09 10.51
CA PRO A 62 -14.08 4.68 11.36
C PRO A 62 -13.64 4.74 12.84
N THR A 63 -14.07 5.77 13.58
CA THR A 63 -13.66 6.02 14.98
C THR A 63 -13.73 4.78 15.87
N ASP A 64 -14.86 4.06 15.84
CA ASP A 64 -15.06 2.92 16.73
C ASP A 64 -14.09 1.78 16.42
N GLN A 65 -13.77 1.55 15.14
CA GLN A 65 -12.80 0.54 14.71
C GLN A 65 -11.38 0.95 15.11
N PHE A 66 -11.02 2.21 14.85
CA PHE A 66 -9.72 2.76 15.20
C PHE A 66 -9.44 2.66 16.70
N LEU A 67 -10.39 3.07 17.55
CA LEU A 67 -10.25 2.97 19.01
C LEU A 67 -10.22 1.52 19.51
N ALA A 68 -11.02 0.63 18.90
CA ALA A 68 -10.99 -0.79 19.23
C ALA A 68 -9.61 -1.40 18.90
N GLN A 69 -9.03 -1.04 17.76
CA GLN A 69 -7.73 -1.53 17.34
C GLN A 69 -6.59 -1.04 18.27
N LEU A 70 -6.65 0.23 18.73
CA LEU A 70 -5.70 0.71 19.74
C LEU A 70 -5.80 -0.09 21.05
N ARG A 71 -7.01 -0.42 21.51
CA ARG A 71 -7.21 -1.24 22.71
C ARG A 71 -6.74 -2.69 22.53
N ASP A 72 -6.91 -3.25 21.34
CA ASP A 72 -6.37 -4.57 21.00
C ASP A 72 -4.83 -4.55 21.05
N TYR A 73 -4.19 -3.52 20.47
CA TYR A 73 -2.74 -3.36 20.52
C TYR A 73 -2.21 -3.16 21.94
N GLN A 74 -2.91 -2.41 22.80
CA GLN A 74 -2.57 -2.31 24.24
C GLN A 74 -2.54 -3.68 24.94
N GLN A 75 -3.36 -4.63 24.47
CA GLN A 75 -3.43 -6.00 24.97
C GLN A 75 -2.53 -6.97 24.19
N GLY A 76 -1.73 -6.46 23.24
CA GLY A 76 -0.86 -7.25 22.37
C GLY A 76 -1.58 -7.96 21.22
N LYS A 77 -2.92 -7.92 21.15
CA LYS A 77 -3.72 -8.61 20.13
C LYS A 77 -3.61 -7.93 18.77
N GLY A 78 -3.41 -8.72 17.71
CA GLY A 78 -3.28 -8.20 16.34
C GLY A 78 -1.97 -7.44 16.10
N THR A 79 -1.07 -7.40 17.08
CA THR A 79 0.27 -6.84 16.90
C THR A 79 1.13 -7.75 16.03
N LEU A 80 2.18 -7.23 15.42
CA LEU A 80 3.15 -8.05 14.68
C LEU A 80 3.67 -9.23 15.52
N ALA A 81 3.95 -9.01 16.81
CA ALA A 81 4.42 -10.07 17.71
C ALA A 81 3.36 -11.16 17.94
N ASP A 82 2.10 -10.78 18.12
CA ASP A 82 0.98 -11.72 18.23
C ASP A 82 0.77 -12.53 16.95
N LEU A 83 0.73 -11.86 15.80
CA LEU A 83 0.57 -12.53 14.50
C LEU A 83 1.70 -13.54 14.23
N LEU A 84 2.94 -13.18 14.52
CA LEU A 84 4.10 -14.08 14.41
C LEU A 84 4.05 -15.27 15.38
N ASN A 85 3.35 -15.16 16.50
CA ASN A 85 3.14 -16.31 17.39
C ASN A 85 1.99 -17.18 16.92
N ARG A 86 0.87 -16.58 16.51
CA ARG A 86 -0.30 -17.28 15.97
C ARG A 86 0.03 -18.10 14.74
N VAL A 87 0.88 -17.57 13.84
CA VAL A 87 1.26 -18.29 12.62
C VAL A 87 2.13 -19.53 12.89
N LYS A 88 2.84 -19.60 14.03
CA LYS A 88 3.59 -20.81 14.44
C LYS A 88 2.66 -21.93 14.90
N GLU A 89 1.53 -21.56 15.49
CA GLU A 89 0.51 -22.48 15.99
C GLU A 89 -0.44 -22.93 14.87
N ASN A 90 -0.77 -22.01 13.96
CA ASN A 90 -1.69 -22.25 12.85
C ASN A 90 -1.15 -21.58 11.58
N ASP A 91 -0.77 -22.41 10.62
CA ASP A 91 -0.16 -21.98 9.37
C ASP A 91 -1.21 -21.49 8.36
N ASP A 92 -1.73 -20.29 8.62
CA ASP A 92 -2.79 -19.66 7.83
C ASP A 92 -2.23 -18.62 6.86
N ARG A 93 -2.47 -18.81 5.55
CA ARG A 93 -2.06 -17.87 4.49
C ARG A 93 -2.61 -16.46 4.71
N ALA A 94 -3.79 -16.31 5.31
CA ALA A 94 -4.34 -14.99 5.61
C ALA A 94 -3.46 -14.23 6.62
N LEU A 95 -2.94 -14.93 7.64
CA LEU A 95 -2.03 -14.33 8.63
C LEU A 95 -0.72 -13.88 7.99
N TYR A 96 -0.23 -14.58 6.96
CA TYR A 96 0.98 -14.15 6.26
C TYR A 96 0.80 -12.77 5.64
N PHE A 97 -0.39 -12.46 5.13
CA PHE A 97 -0.66 -11.15 4.53
C PHE A 97 -0.60 -10.05 5.57
N ASP A 98 -1.29 -10.25 6.70
CA ASP A 98 -1.26 -9.31 7.82
C ASP A 98 0.19 -9.08 8.30
N ILE A 99 0.96 -10.15 8.46
CA ILE A 99 2.38 -10.08 8.86
C ILE A 99 3.21 -9.33 7.81
N ALA A 100 3.00 -9.60 6.52
CA ALA A 100 3.70 -8.91 5.44
C ALA A 100 3.42 -7.39 5.49
N ASP A 101 2.16 -6.99 5.64
CA ASP A 101 1.75 -5.59 5.76
C ASP A 101 2.37 -4.94 7.01
N LYS A 102 2.37 -5.65 8.15
CA LYS A 102 3.03 -5.20 9.38
C LYS A 102 4.51 -4.89 9.16
N TYR A 103 5.24 -5.71 8.42
CA TYR A 103 6.65 -5.46 8.10
C TYR A 103 6.82 -4.34 7.07
N LYS A 104 6.01 -4.35 6.00
CA LYS A 104 6.04 -3.38 4.90
C LYS A 104 5.96 -1.95 5.42
N TYR A 105 5.01 -1.70 6.32
CA TYR A 105 4.82 -0.36 6.87
C TYR A 105 5.82 0.03 7.95
N ARG A 106 6.67 -0.88 8.43
CA ARG A 106 7.77 -0.61 9.39
C ARG A 106 9.13 -0.47 8.73
N GLY A 107 9.20 -0.52 7.40
CA GLY A 107 10.45 -0.51 6.65
C GLY A 107 11.15 -1.88 6.58
N GLY A 108 10.56 -2.94 7.15
CA GLY A 108 11.02 -4.33 7.03
C GLY A 108 10.74 -4.88 5.64
N SER A 109 11.44 -4.35 4.63
CA SER A 109 11.17 -4.63 3.22
C SER A 109 11.47 -6.08 2.85
N ASP A 110 12.53 -6.66 3.40
CA ASP A 110 12.92 -8.03 3.08
C ASP A 110 12.01 -9.05 3.79
N GLU A 111 11.62 -8.78 5.04
CA GLU A 111 10.66 -9.60 5.76
C GLU A 111 9.29 -9.57 5.08
N ALA A 112 8.79 -8.40 4.70
CA ALA A 112 7.54 -8.27 3.99
C ALA A 112 7.54 -9.02 2.64
N LYS A 113 8.61 -8.88 1.84
CA LYS A 113 8.80 -9.65 0.60
C LYS A 113 8.73 -11.15 0.88
N SER A 114 9.45 -11.64 1.88
CA SER A 114 9.46 -13.05 2.25
C SER A 114 8.07 -13.57 2.63
N TRP A 115 7.28 -12.80 3.38
CA TRP A 115 5.92 -13.20 3.74
C TRP A 115 4.96 -13.20 2.54
N TYR A 116 5.03 -12.21 1.63
CA TYR A 116 4.25 -12.26 0.39
C TYR A 116 4.65 -13.45 -0.49
N GLU A 117 5.94 -13.76 -0.61
CA GLU A 117 6.41 -14.92 -1.37
C GLU A 117 5.84 -16.24 -0.82
N LYS A 118 5.71 -16.38 0.51
CA LYS A 118 5.05 -17.55 1.13
C LYS A 118 3.57 -17.65 0.74
N ILE A 119 2.85 -16.53 0.70
CA ILE A 119 1.43 -16.50 0.27
C ILE A 119 1.29 -17.03 -1.15
N ILE A 120 2.19 -16.58 -2.04
CA ILE A 120 2.19 -16.92 -3.46
C ILE A 120 2.58 -18.40 -3.64
N ALA A 121 3.62 -18.86 -2.94
CA ALA A 121 4.11 -20.24 -3.04
C ALA A 121 3.09 -21.27 -2.53
N ALA A 122 2.28 -20.92 -1.53
CA ALA A 122 1.26 -21.80 -0.96
C ALA A 122 -0.11 -21.71 -1.68
N GLY A 123 -0.24 -20.85 -2.71
CA GLY A 123 -1.50 -20.54 -3.37
C GLY A 123 -1.63 -21.00 -4.81
N SER A 124 -2.80 -20.76 -5.38
CA SER A 124 -3.02 -20.78 -6.83
C SER A 124 -2.65 -19.42 -7.42
N PRO A 125 -1.96 -19.36 -8.57
CA PRO A 125 -1.63 -18.08 -9.22
C PRO A 125 -2.84 -17.16 -9.50
N THR A 126 -4.04 -17.73 -9.57
CA THR A 126 -5.31 -17.05 -9.90
C THR A 126 -6.25 -16.88 -8.70
N ASP A 127 -5.86 -17.30 -7.49
CA ASP A 127 -6.67 -17.00 -6.30
C ASP A 127 -6.46 -15.56 -5.84
N SER A 128 -7.49 -14.97 -5.25
CA SER A 128 -7.49 -13.54 -4.90
C SER A 128 -6.35 -13.15 -3.96
N LEU A 129 -6.02 -14.02 -2.98
CA LEU A 129 -4.97 -13.73 -2.01
C LEU A 129 -3.58 -13.75 -2.66
N SER A 130 -3.35 -14.68 -3.59
CA SER A 130 -2.14 -14.69 -4.42
C SER A 130 -2.06 -13.46 -5.32
N GLY A 131 -3.18 -13.03 -5.92
CA GLY A 131 -3.25 -11.81 -6.73
C GLY A 131 -2.88 -10.57 -5.93
N GLU A 132 -3.47 -10.43 -4.74
CA GLU A 132 -3.22 -9.31 -3.83
C GLU A 132 -1.76 -9.27 -3.35
N ALA A 133 -1.22 -10.42 -2.92
CA ALA A 133 0.18 -10.52 -2.50
C ALA A 133 1.16 -10.19 -3.64
N ARG A 134 0.84 -10.57 -4.89
CA ARG A 134 1.68 -10.25 -6.05
C ARG A 134 1.63 -8.77 -6.41
N LEU A 135 0.47 -8.12 -6.32
CA LEU A 135 0.38 -6.68 -6.50
C LEU A 135 1.16 -5.93 -5.43
N ALA A 136 1.03 -6.33 -4.16
CA ALA A 136 1.78 -5.74 -3.05
C ALA A 136 3.30 -5.92 -3.25
N LEU A 137 3.74 -7.12 -3.62
CA LEU A 137 5.16 -7.40 -3.90
C LEU A 137 5.68 -6.58 -5.10
N ALA A 138 4.88 -6.46 -6.17
CA ALA A 138 5.23 -5.65 -7.34
C ALA A 138 5.33 -4.16 -7.02
N ASP A 139 4.41 -3.63 -6.21
CA ASP A 139 4.46 -2.24 -5.71
C ASP A 139 5.71 -2.01 -4.83
N MET A 140 6.07 -2.97 -3.99
CA MET A 140 7.32 -2.90 -3.22
C MET A 140 8.55 -2.82 -4.13
N TYR A 141 8.62 -3.66 -5.17
CA TYR A 141 9.70 -3.56 -6.17
C TYR A 141 9.70 -2.22 -6.90
N TYR A 142 8.51 -1.71 -7.26
CA TYR A 142 8.37 -0.42 -7.91
C TYR A 142 8.88 0.73 -7.03
N ARG A 143 8.50 0.76 -5.74
CA ARG A 143 8.96 1.77 -4.76
C ARG A 143 10.47 1.67 -4.48
N ALA A 144 11.01 0.46 -4.49
CA ALA A 144 12.45 0.21 -4.41
C ALA A 144 13.21 0.58 -5.71
N LYS A 145 12.50 1.03 -6.76
CA LYS A 145 13.03 1.29 -8.11
C LYS A 145 13.62 0.06 -8.79
N GLU A 146 13.26 -1.14 -8.31
CA GLU A 146 13.56 -2.42 -8.94
C GLU A 146 12.58 -2.66 -10.11
N TYR A 147 12.58 -1.75 -11.08
CA TYR A 147 11.54 -1.67 -12.13
C TYR A 147 11.42 -2.93 -12.98
N ASP A 148 12.51 -3.66 -13.21
CA ASP A 148 12.47 -4.90 -13.99
C ASP A 148 11.71 -6.00 -13.25
N LYS A 149 11.94 -6.16 -11.95
CA LYS A 149 11.21 -7.12 -11.12
C LYS A 149 9.73 -6.73 -10.95
N ALA A 150 9.47 -5.43 -10.78
CA ALA A 150 8.11 -4.91 -10.71
C ALA A 150 7.34 -5.21 -12.01
N MET A 151 7.94 -4.90 -13.16
CA MET A 151 7.37 -5.16 -14.49
C MET A 151 7.11 -6.66 -14.72
N GLU A 152 8.08 -7.52 -14.37
CA GLU A 152 7.92 -8.97 -14.47
C GLU A 152 6.72 -9.46 -13.63
N THR A 153 6.64 -9.01 -12.38
CA THR A 153 5.59 -9.42 -11.44
C THR A 153 4.21 -8.93 -11.92
N PHE A 154 4.07 -7.66 -12.31
CA PHE A 154 2.81 -7.13 -12.83
C PHE A 154 2.37 -7.84 -14.12
N ARG A 155 3.27 -8.07 -15.08
CA ARG A 155 2.93 -8.82 -16.30
C ARG A 155 2.44 -10.23 -16.00
N ALA A 156 3.06 -10.89 -15.03
CA ALA A 156 2.61 -12.21 -14.60
C ALA A 156 1.20 -12.14 -14.00
N VAL A 157 0.89 -11.12 -13.19
CA VAL A 157 -0.48 -10.89 -12.67
C VAL A 157 -1.46 -10.67 -13.81
N LYS A 158 -1.17 -9.78 -14.76
CA LYS A 158 -2.02 -9.53 -15.94
C LYS A 158 -2.28 -10.81 -16.73
N LYS A 159 -1.24 -11.63 -16.93
CA LYS A 159 -1.35 -12.91 -17.64
C LYS A 159 -2.30 -13.88 -16.95
N ASP A 160 -2.20 -14.00 -15.62
CA ASP A 160 -2.95 -15.00 -14.87
C ASP A 160 -4.40 -14.57 -14.58
N PHE A 161 -4.64 -13.27 -14.35
CA PHE A 161 -5.96 -12.73 -14.00
C PHE A 161 -6.74 -12.14 -15.18
N GLY A 162 -6.09 -11.96 -16.34
CA GLY A 162 -6.73 -11.37 -17.53
C GLY A 162 -7.26 -9.95 -17.25
N PRO A 163 -8.37 -9.52 -17.89
CA PRO A 163 -8.92 -8.18 -17.70
C PRO A 163 -9.75 -7.99 -16.42
N GLY A 164 -9.51 -8.79 -15.37
CA GLY A 164 -10.13 -8.59 -14.06
C GLY A 164 -9.43 -7.53 -13.21
N TYR A 165 -9.95 -7.26 -12.00
CA TYR A 165 -9.43 -6.26 -11.05
C TYR A 165 -7.90 -6.27 -10.90
N PHE A 166 -7.32 -7.44 -10.64
CA PHE A 166 -5.86 -7.56 -10.47
C PHE A 166 -5.09 -7.29 -11.76
N GLY A 167 -5.61 -7.72 -12.91
CA GLY A 167 -4.93 -7.52 -14.19
C GLY A 167 -5.05 -6.09 -14.71
N GLU A 168 -6.18 -5.42 -14.46
CA GLU A 168 -6.35 -3.98 -14.67
C GLU A 168 -5.30 -3.19 -13.89
N THR A 169 -5.23 -3.41 -12.58
CA THR A 169 -4.23 -2.78 -11.71
C THR A 169 -2.81 -3.05 -12.22
N ALA A 170 -2.50 -4.30 -12.56
CA ALA A 170 -1.18 -4.64 -13.07
C ALA A 170 -0.83 -3.96 -14.41
N ASP A 171 -1.80 -3.77 -15.29
CA ASP A 171 -1.57 -3.20 -16.62
C ASP A 171 -1.26 -1.70 -16.55
N ILE A 172 -2.00 -0.95 -15.73
CA ILE A 172 -1.70 0.48 -15.55
C ILE A 172 -0.31 0.69 -14.93
N TYR A 173 0.08 -0.15 -13.97
CA TYR A 173 1.43 -0.08 -13.38
C TYR A 173 2.54 -0.45 -14.38
N CYS A 174 2.30 -1.36 -15.33
CA CYS A 174 3.24 -1.62 -16.42
C CYS A 174 3.48 -0.34 -17.25
N ALA A 175 2.43 0.39 -17.61
CA ALA A 175 2.55 1.66 -18.33
C ALA A 175 3.31 2.72 -17.52
N VAL A 176 3.03 2.83 -16.21
CA VAL A 176 3.74 3.72 -15.29
C VAL A 176 5.23 3.37 -15.22
N ILE A 177 5.58 2.08 -15.15
CA ILE A 177 6.98 1.64 -15.08
C ILE A 177 7.73 1.99 -16.35
N TYR A 178 7.13 1.80 -17.54
CA TYR A 178 7.76 2.24 -18.79
C TYR A 178 8.13 3.73 -18.74
N ASN A 179 7.20 4.57 -18.28
CA ASN A 179 7.45 5.99 -18.12
C ASN A 179 8.58 6.26 -17.11
N ARG A 180 8.59 5.58 -15.95
CA ARG A 180 9.68 5.73 -14.96
C ARG A 180 11.05 5.28 -15.46
N LYS A 181 11.10 4.34 -16.40
CA LYS A 181 12.34 3.92 -17.07
C LYS A 181 12.78 4.87 -18.19
N GLY A 182 11.98 5.90 -18.51
CA GLY A 182 12.24 6.83 -19.62
C GLY A 182 11.86 6.27 -21.00
N ASP A 183 11.16 5.13 -21.04
CA ASP A 183 10.69 4.51 -22.27
C ASP A 183 9.34 5.11 -22.68
N THR A 184 9.40 6.35 -23.16
CA THR A 184 8.22 7.15 -23.48
C THR A 184 7.34 6.50 -24.55
N ALA A 185 7.95 5.85 -25.55
CA ALA A 185 7.21 5.19 -26.63
C ALA A 185 6.34 4.05 -26.08
N ASN A 186 6.94 3.11 -25.36
CA ASN A 186 6.20 2.00 -24.77
C ASN A 186 5.22 2.46 -23.69
N ALA A 187 5.52 3.53 -22.95
CA ALA A 187 4.60 4.11 -21.98
C ALA A 187 3.31 4.61 -22.65
N ILE A 188 3.43 5.40 -23.73
CA ILE A 188 2.27 5.92 -24.48
C ILE A 188 1.43 4.77 -25.03
N ASP A 189 2.08 3.76 -25.64
CA ASP A 189 1.38 2.62 -26.21
C ASP A 189 0.67 1.79 -25.14
N ALA A 190 1.32 1.55 -23.99
CA ALA A 190 0.72 0.84 -22.87
C ALA A 190 -0.47 1.61 -22.27
N PHE A 191 -0.38 2.93 -22.07
CA PHE A 191 -1.52 3.72 -21.59
C PHE A 191 -2.68 3.73 -22.59
N LYS A 192 -2.41 3.82 -23.89
CA LYS A 192 -3.46 3.74 -24.92
C LYS A 192 -4.14 2.37 -24.92
N GLN A 193 -3.36 1.31 -24.78
CA GLN A 193 -3.87 -0.05 -24.71
C GLN A 193 -4.71 -0.24 -23.45
N PHE A 194 -4.29 0.30 -22.30
CA PHE A 194 -5.06 0.30 -21.06
C PHE A 194 -6.44 0.96 -21.24
N VAL A 195 -6.49 2.17 -21.81
CA VAL A 195 -7.78 2.88 -22.06
C VAL A 195 -8.71 2.08 -22.98
N LYS A 196 -8.15 1.31 -23.91
CA LYS A 196 -8.92 0.44 -24.82
C LYS A 196 -9.42 -0.83 -24.13
N ASP A 197 -8.59 -1.46 -23.31
CA ASP A 197 -8.91 -2.74 -22.65
C ASP A 197 -9.80 -2.53 -21.41
N TYR A 198 -9.70 -1.38 -20.75
CA TYR A 198 -10.42 -1.04 -19.52
C TYR A 198 -11.15 0.31 -19.63
N PRO A 199 -12.09 0.49 -20.57
CA PRO A 199 -12.71 1.79 -20.85
C PRO A 199 -13.56 2.35 -19.69
N ASN A 200 -13.90 1.53 -18.69
CA ASN A 200 -14.68 1.92 -17.51
C ASN A 200 -13.82 1.98 -16.23
N SER A 201 -12.50 1.84 -16.34
CA SER A 201 -11.60 1.92 -15.18
C SER A 201 -11.59 3.33 -14.60
N GLU A 202 -11.47 3.43 -13.28
CA GLU A 202 -11.24 4.70 -12.58
C GLU A 202 -9.90 5.35 -13.00
N ASP A 203 -8.96 4.56 -13.50
CA ASP A 203 -7.64 5.02 -13.96
C ASP A 203 -7.63 5.50 -15.43
N VAL A 204 -8.75 5.46 -16.15
CA VAL A 204 -8.82 5.92 -17.55
C VAL A 204 -8.43 7.39 -17.66
N GLU A 205 -8.95 8.24 -16.78
CA GLU A 205 -8.63 9.67 -16.81
C GLU A 205 -7.13 9.88 -16.54
N TYR A 206 -6.58 9.18 -15.55
CA TYR A 206 -5.15 9.20 -15.26
C TYR A 206 -4.31 8.79 -16.47
N ALA A 207 -4.65 7.68 -17.13
CA ALA A 207 -3.96 7.20 -18.32
C ALA A 207 -4.01 8.22 -19.47
N GLN A 208 -5.15 8.86 -19.71
CA GLN A 208 -5.30 9.91 -20.73
C GLN A 208 -4.45 11.14 -20.44
N GLN A 209 -4.41 11.59 -19.18
CA GLN A 209 -3.53 12.68 -18.75
C GLN A 209 -2.06 12.32 -18.96
N GLN A 210 -1.64 11.10 -18.61
CA GLN A 210 -0.27 10.65 -18.87
C GLN A 210 0.06 10.63 -20.37
N ILE A 211 -0.85 10.16 -21.23
CA ILE A 211 -0.66 10.21 -22.70
C ILE A 211 -0.46 11.65 -23.14
N ALA A 212 -1.36 12.57 -22.75
CA ALA A 212 -1.31 13.97 -23.18
C ALA A 212 -0.02 14.67 -22.74
N LYS A 213 0.45 14.37 -21.53
CA LYS A 213 1.72 14.86 -21.00
C LYS A 213 2.91 14.33 -21.79
N LEU A 214 2.92 13.04 -22.09
CA LEU A 214 4.03 12.37 -22.78
C LEU A 214 4.10 12.70 -24.28
N THR A 215 2.97 13.03 -24.91
CA THR A 215 2.91 13.50 -26.31
C THR A 215 3.09 15.01 -26.45
N GLY A 216 3.14 15.76 -25.34
CA GLY A 216 3.27 17.22 -25.35
C GLY A 216 1.99 17.98 -25.70
N THR A 217 0.82 17.33 -25.71
CA THR A 217 -0.46 17.99 -26.04
C THR A 217 -1.03 18.84 -24.90
N GLU A 218 -0.54 18.68 -23.66
CA GLU A 218 -0.92 19.56 -22.52
C GLU A 218 -0.50 21.03 -22.72
N ALA A 219 0.53 21.30 -23.52
CA ALA A 219 0.99 22.67 -23.79
C ALA A 219 0.05 23.44 -24.75
N ALA A 220 -0.84 22.75 -25.47
CA ALA A 220 -1.70 23.36 -26.49
C ALA A 220 -3.07 23.82 -25.97
N SER A 221 -3.50 23.39 -24.77
CA SER A 221 -4.83 23.71 -24.23
C SER A 221 -4.87 24.88 -23.24
N LYS A 222 -3.71 25.45 -22.87
CA LYS A 222 -3.62 26.62 -21.97
C LYS A 222 -3.43 27.97 -22.70
N ASN A 223 -3.41 27.96 -24.03
CA ASN A 223 -3.18 29.15 -24.87
C ASN A 223 -4.34 29.44 -25.83
N ASN A 224 -5.59 29.36 -25.37
CA ASN A 224 -6.75 29.93 -26.08
C ASN A 224 -7.73 30.56 -25.10
#